data_AF-A0AAD1KMU3-F1
#
_entry.id   AF-A0AAD1KMU3-F1
#
_cell.length_a   1.000
_cell.length_b   1.000
_cell.length_c   1.000
_cell.angle_alpha   90.00
_cell.angle_beta   90.00
_cell.angle_gamma   90.00
#
_symmetry.space_group_name_H-M   'P 1'
#
loop_
_entity.id
_entity.type
_entity.pdbx_description
1 polymer ?
#
loop_
_entity_poly.entity_id
_entity_poly.type
_entity_poly.pdbx_seq_one_letter_code
_entity_poly.pdbx_strand_id
1 'polypeptide(L)'
;MTTIADVRTEIDRVFDAFGAPSWPNPHTGSSVAAEEEYSRITDPGRYHVLVLRLQAWQTVLEALCDIDVDTMTKSPGRLQQRWSSPHGDTLPLHVSVVTFDQVPFVGLSVTSDADPFDIVPDCSCDACDHGSDDLLRVLDVDLTAVVDGSLVVVTEPAVDDGPRFHLVGTGRGCALTWGGDGVGSLSEPEAVIDAIRSGDDPLLPSGCTVLHGKPWL
;
A
#
# COMPACT_ATOMS: atom_id res chain seq x y z
N MET A 1 20.87 -9.81 -12.90
CA MET A 1 19.48 -9.33 -12.83
C MET A 1 19.13 -9.32 -11.37
N THR A 2 18.78 -8.16 -10.84
CA THR A 2 18.32 -8.01 -9.45
C THR A 2 16.92 -8.61 -9.36
N THR A 3 16.70 -9.52 -8.42
CA THR A 3 15.36 -10.07 -8.18
C THR A 3 14.66 -9.30 -7.07
N ILE A 4 13.33 -9.43 -6.97
CA ILE A 4 12.58 -8.87 -5.84
C ILE A 4 13.09 -9.42 -4.50
N ALA A 5 13.57 -10.67 -4.45
CA ALA A 5 14.14 -11.25 -3.25
C ALA A 5 15.46 -10.57 -2.84
N ASP A 6 16.29 -10.19 -3.81
CA ASP A 6 17.53 -9.43 -3.56
C ASP A 6 17.20 -8.04 -3.00
N VAL A 7 16.24 -7.36 -3.61
CA VAL A 7 15.74 -6.04 -3.15
C VAL A 7 15.22 -6.15 -1.71
N ARG A 8 14.36 -7.12 -1.42
CA ARG A 8 13.79 -7.35 -0.09
C ARG A 8 14.86 -7.62 0.97
N THR A 9 15.85 -8.45 0.65
CA THR A 9 16.98 -8.74 1.54
C THR A 9 17.76 -7.47 1.89
N GLU A 10 18.00 -6.62 0.90
CA GLU A 10 18.73 -5.38 1.12
C GLU A 10 17.90 -4.34 1.90
N ILE A 11 16.58 -4.29 1.70
CA ILE A 11 15.67 -3.45 2.49
C ILE A 11 15.70 -3.87 3.95
N ASP A 12 15.65 -5.18 4.24
CA ASP A 12 15.75 -5.69 5.61
C ASP A 12 17.07 -5.28 6.25
N ARG A 13 18.19 -5.42 5.51
CA ARG A 13 19.52 -4.97 5.98
C ARG A 13 19.58 -3.48 6.30
N VAL A 14 19.03 -2.62 5.43
CA VAL A 14 19.01 -1.16 5.63
C VAL A 14 18.09 -0.78 6.78
N PHE A 15 16.91 -1.40 6.85
CA PHE A 15 15.91 -1.15 7.87
C PHE A 15 16.41 -1.57 9.27
N ASP A 16 17.06 -2.72 9.39
CA ASP A 16 17.66 -3.18 10.65
C ASP A 16 18.69 -2.18 11.18
N ALA A 17 19.46 -1.54 10.29
CA ALA A 17 20.44 -0.53 10.67
C ALA A 17 19.81 0.75 11.24
N PHE A 18 18.52 1.02 10.99
CA PHE A 18 17.80 2.14 11.60
C PHE A 18 17.43 1.89 13.06
N GLY A 19 17.47 0.64 13.53
CA GLY A 19 17.12 0.31 14.92
C GLY A 19 15.68 0.66 15.28
N ALA A 20 14.76 0.42 14.34
CA ALA A 20 13.35 0.77 14.49
C ALA A 20 12.68 -0.02 15.64
N PRO A 21 11.63 0.54 16.28
CA PRO A 21 10.88 -0.18 17.30
C PRO A 21 10.16 -1.40 16.70
N SER A 22 10.06 -2.47 17.49
CA SER A 22 9.28 -3.67 17.17
C SER A 22 8.44 -4.04 18.38
N TRP A 23 7.20 -4.46 18.15
CA TRP A 23 6.28 -4.90 19.20
C TRP A 23 5.42 -6.07 18.71
N PRO A 24 5.13 -7.04 19.58
CA PRO A 24 4.26 -8.16 19.23
C PRO A 24 2.81 -7.69 19.07
N ASN A 25 1.99 -8.54 18.44
CA ASN A 25 0.53 -8.36 18.46
C ASN A 25 0.03 -8.31 19.93
N PRO A 26 -0.59 -7.22 20.39
CA PRO A 26 -1.12 -7.11 21.76
C PRO A 26 -2.34 -8.02 22.01
N HIS A 27 -3.06 -8.40 20.96
CA HIS A 27 -4.30 -9.18 21.02
C HIS A 27 -4.05 -10.68 20.80
N THR A 28 -3.11 -11.25 21.56
CA THR A 28 -2.83 -12.69 21.46
C THR A 28 -3.99 -13.52 22.03
N GLY A 29 -4.55 -14.41 21.21
CA GLY A 29 -5.47 -15.46 21.66
C GLY A 29 -6.95 -15.09 21.62
N SER A 30 -7.51 -14.91 20.42
CA SER A 30 -8.96 -14.80 20.12
C SER A 30 -9.80 -13.85 21.00
N SER A 31 -9.19 -13.04 21.85
CA SER A 31 -9.86 -12.05 22.68
C SER A 31 -10.28 -10.91 21.78
N VAL A 32 -11.57 -10.60 21.78
CA VAL A 32 -12.08 -9.39 21.15
C VAL A 32 -11.55 -8.19 21.93
N ALA A 33 -11.01 -7.20 21.22
CA ALA A 33 -10.58 -5.93 21.79
C ALA A 33 -11.68 -5.28 22.64
N ALA A 34 -11.31 -4.63 23.73
CA ALA A 34 -12.26 -3.91 24.56
C ALA A 34 -12.80 -2.66 23.85
N GLU A 35 -14.03 -2.21 24.18
CA GLU A 35 -14.65 -1.07 23.51
C GLU A 35 -13.80 0.21 23.64
N GLU A 36 -13.16 0.41 24.79
CA GLU A 36 -12.31 1.57 25.06
C GLU A 36 -11.05 1.61 24.18
N GLU A 37 -10.67 0.49 23.57
CA GLU A 37 -9.48 0.39 22.72
C GLU A 37 -9.73 0.96 21.32
N TYR A 38 -10.98 1.02 20.84
CA TYR A 38 -11.35 1.53 19.51
C TYR A 38 -11.20 3.06 19.35
N SER A 39 -10.87 3.77 20.42
CA SER A 39 -10.66 5.24 20.39
C SER A 39 -9.42 5.67 21.17
N ARG A 40 -8.58 4.72 21.57
CA ARG A 40 -7.35 4.97 22.32
C ARG A 40 -6.14 4.72 21.45
N ILE A 41 -5.14 5.59 21.59
CA ILE A 41 -3.82 5.43 20.98
C ILE A 41 -2.80 5.55 22.12
N THR A 42 -2.32 4.42 22.63
CA THR A 42 -1.46 4.40 23.83
C THR A 42 -0.04 4.88 23.55
N ASP A 43 0.54 4.47 22.42
CA ASP A 43 1.89 4.84 22.01
C ASP A 43 1.90 5.18 20.52
N PRO A 44 1.59 6.44 20.13
CA PRO A 44 1.60 6.85 18.73
C PRO A 44 3.02 6.84 18.14
N GLY A 45 4.06 7.01 18.97
CA GLY A 45 5.45 7.14 18.52
C GLY A 45 5.99 5.89 17.85
N ARG A 46 5.54 4.69 18.27
CA ARG A 46 6.00 3.42 17.69
C ARG A 46 5.64 3.26 16.20
N TYR A 47 4.57 3.91 15.73
CA TYR A 47 4.17 3.89 14.31
C TYR A 47 5.18 4.58 13.39
N HIS A 48 6.17 5.32 13.93
CA HIS A 48 7.28 5.84 13.13
C HIS A 48 8.08 4.74 12.41
N VAL A 49 7.96 3.48 12.84
CA VAL A 49 8.48 2.29 12.14
C VAL A 49 8.10 2.26 10.65
N LEU A 50 6.90 2.74 10.27
CA LEU A 50 6.44 2.80 8.88
C LEU A 50 7.28 3.76 8.03
N VAL A 51 7.58 4.94 8.58
CA VAL A 51 8.37 5.95 7.88
C VAL A 51 9.80 5.45 7.69
N LEU A 52 10.35 4.77 8.70
CA LEU A 52 11.68 4.14 8.60
C LEU A 52 11.69 3.02 7.55
N ARG A 53 10.65 2.19 7.49
CA ARG A 53 10.56 1.12 6.48
C ARG A 53 10.41 1.68 5.07
N LEU A 54 9.57 2.70 4.89
CA LEU A 54 9.41 3.39 3.63
C LEU A 54 10.73 4.04 3.17
N GLN A 55 11.49 4.63 4.10
CA GLN A 55 12.81 5.18 3.80
C GLN A 55 13.81 4.10 3.38
N ALA A 56 13.76 2.90 3.98
CA ALA A 56 14.59 1.77 3.57
C ALA A 56 14.26 1.34 2.14
N TRP A 57 12.97 1.22 1.80
CA TRP A 57 12.51 0.97 0.44
C TRP A 57 13.04 2.00 -0.55
N GLN A 58 12.84 3.29 -0.27
CA GLN A 58 13.33 4.37 -1.14
C GLN A 58 14.84 4.24 -1.37
N THR A 59 15.61 4.09 -0.29
CA THR A 59 17.08 4.01 -0.34
C THR A 59 17.56 2.84 -1.20
N VAL A 60 16.92 1.67 -1.06
CA VAL A 60 17.33 0.47 -1.81
C VAL A 60 16.90 0.54 -3.26
N LEU A 61 15.69 1.03 -3.55
CA LEU A 61 15.23 1.17 -4.93
C LEU A 61 16.05 2.21 -5.70
N GLU A 62 16.42 3.32 -5.07
CA GLU A 62 17.33 4.31 -5.67
C GLU A 62 18.70 3.68 -6.01
N ALA A 63 19.21 2.80 -5.14
CA ALA A 63 20.53 2.20 -5.30
C ALA A 63 20.59 0.98 -6.24
N LEU A 64 19.53 0.16 -6.27
CA LEU A 64 19.52 -1.12 -6.99
C LEU A 64 18.68 -1.10 -8.28
N CYS A 65 17.74 -0.16 -8.39
CA CYS A 65 16.76 -0.11 -9.48
C CYS A 65 16.77 1.23 -10.22
N ASP A 66 17.66 2.15 -9.85
CA ASP A 66 17.83 3.47 -10.46
C ASP A 66 16.52 4.27 -10.57
N ILE A 67 15.62 4.15 -9.58
CA ILE A 67 14.37 4.90 -9.58
C ILE A 67 14.63 6.40 -9.44
N ASP A 68 13.79 7.20 -10.09
CA ASP A 68 13.73 8.64 -9.87
C ASP A 68 12.70 8.97 -8.79
N VAL A 69 13.06 9.86 -7.86
CA VAL A 69 12.20 10.29 -6.75
C VAL A 69 12.00 11.80 -6.82
N ASP A 70 10.83 12.20 -7.30
CA ASP A 70 10.41 13.60 -7.31
C ASP A 70 9.67 13.93 -6.01
N THR A 71 10.19 14.89 -5.23
CA THR A 71 9.59 15.29 -3.95
C THR A 71 8.77 16.56 -4.15
N MET A 72 7.45 16.40 -4.16
CA MET A 72 6.52 17.51 -4.37
C MET A 72 6.31 18.34 -3.10
N THR A 73 6.17 17.67 -1.96
CA THR A 73 5.96 18.31 -0.66
C THR A 73 6.81 17.62 0.40
N LYS A 74 7.54 18.40 1.21
CA LYS A 74 8.20 17.91 2.42
C LYS A 74 8.14 18.96 3.51
N SER A 75 7.33 18.71 4.53
CA SER A 75 7.18 19.54 5.73
C SER A 75 7.03 18.66 6.97
N PRO A 76 7.16 19.22 8.19
CA PRO A 76 6.86 18.46 9.40
C PRO A 76 5.46 17.81 9.31
N GLY A 77 5.40 16.50 9.52
CA GLY A 77 4.15 15.72 9.47
C GLY A 77 3.52 15.54 8.08
N ARG A 78 4.18 15.96 6.99
CA ARG A 78 3.66 15.75 5.63
C ARG A 78 4.77 15.51 4.61
N LEU A 79 4.63 14.45 3.82
CA LEU A 79 5.48 14.10 2.68
C LEU A 79 4.61 13.76 1.48
N GLN A 80 5.01 14.19 0.28
CA GLN A 80 4.45 13.73 -0.98
C GLN A 80 5.59 13.55 -1.98
N GLN A 81 5.71 12.35 -2.52
CA GLN A 81 6.73 11.98 -3.48
C GLN A 81 6.11 11.18 -4.64
N ARG A 82 6.78 11.23 -5.79
CA ARG A 82 6.52 10.36 -6.93
C ARG A 82 7.79 9.57 -7.23
N TRP A 83 7.70 8.26 -7.17
CA TRP A 83 8.76 7.32 -7.50
C TRP A 83 8.49 6.75 -8.90
N SER A 84 9.48 6.78 -9.78
CA SER A 84 9.34 6.31 -11.17
C SER A 84 10.51 5.41 -11.55
N SER A 85 10.21 4.27 -12.17
CA SER A 85 11.23 3.38 -12.74
C SER A 85 11.76 3.93 -14.08
N PRO A 86 13.04 3.70 -14.41
CA PRO A 86 13.58 3.99 -15.74
C PRO A 86 13.07 3.00 -16.82
N HIS A 87 12.44 1.90 -16.42
CA HIS A 87 11.87 0.92 -17.33
C HIS A 87 10.57 1.41 -17.99
N GLY A 88 10.30 0.98 -19.23
CA GLY A 88 9.10 1.35 -19.96
C GLY A 88 7.85 0.58 -19.50
N ASP A 89 6.68 1.22 -19.63
CA ASP A 89 5.36 0.68 -19.29
C ASP A 89 5.17 0.26 -17.81
N THR A 90 5.96 0.84 -16.89
CA THR A 90 5.77 0.66 -15.44
C THR A 90 4.74 1.65 -14.88
N LEU A 91 4.02 1.29 -13.82
CA LEU A 91 3.25 2.26 -13.06
C LEU A 91 4.19 3.10 -12.17
N PRO A 92 4.04 4.43 -12.11
CA PRO A 92 4.69 5.24 -11.07
C PRO A 92 4.02 4.99 -9.73
N LEU A 93 4.75 5.22 -8.64
CA LEU A 93 4.20 5.19 -7.29
C LEU A 93 4.20 6.59 -6.69
N HIS A 94 3.02 7.09 -6.33
CA HIS A 94 2.86 8.27 -5.51
C HIS A 94 2.77 7.85 -4.05
N VAL A 95 3.73 8.33 -3.27
CA VAL A 95 3.82 8.06 -1.83
C VAL A 95 3.46 9.32 -1.09
N SER A 96 2.53 9.21 -0.16
CA SER A 96 2.16 10.27 0.76
C SER A 96 2.35 9.83 2.19
N VAL A 97 2.85 10.72 3.04
CA VAL A 97 2.84 10.52 4.49
C VAL A 97 2.11 11.69 5.11
N VAL A 98 1.10 11.42 5.93
CA VAL A 98 0.38 12.44 6.70
C VAL A 98 0.39 12.01 8.16
N THR A 99 0.75 12.92 9.06
CA THR A 99 0.67 12.66 10.50
C THR A 99 -0.66 13.17 11.06
N PHE A 100 -1.42 12.26 11.66
CA PHE A 100 -2.68 12.55 12.35
C PHE A 100 -2.61 11.97 13.76
N ASP A 101 -2.98 12.74 14.78
CA ASP A 101 -2.85 12.36 16.19
C ASP A 101 -1.47 11.76 16.56
N GLN A 102 -0.41 12.34 15.99
CA GLN A 102 1.00 11.93 16.14
C GLN A 102 1.36 10.58 15.48
N VAL A 103 0.42 9.93 14.79
CA VAL A 103 0.64 8.70 14.03
C VAL A 103 0.86 9.02 12.54
N PRO A 104 1.93 8.53 11.91
CA PRO A 104 2.10 8.63 10.47
C PRO A 104 1.22 7.62 9.73
N PHE A 105 0.49 8.10 8.73
CA PHE A 105 -0.27 7.31 7.76
C PHE A 105 0.43 7.41 6.41
N VAL A 106 0.77 6.26 5.81
CA VAL A 106 1.41 6.13 4.51
C VAL A 106 0.35 5.79 3.47
N GLY A 107 0.01 6.73 2.59
CA GLY A 107 -0.88 6.48 1.46
C GLY A 107 -0.10 6.18 0.18
N LEU A 108 -0.49 5.12 -0.52
CA LEU A 108 0.12 4.66 -1.76
C LEU A 108 -0.86 4.79 -2.93
N SER A 109 -0.47 5.47 -4.01
CA SER A 109 -1.30 5.62 -5.23
C SER A 109 -0.48 5.42 -6.49
N VAL A 110 -1.14 5.07 -7.60
CA VAL A 110 -0.50 4.95 -8.93
C VAL A 110 -0.86 6.11 -9.86
N THR A 111 -1.68 7.06 -9.40
CA THR A 111 -1.98 8.32 -10.10
C THR A 111 -1.88 9.50 -9.12
N SER A 112 -1.73 10.72 -9.63
CA SER A 112 -1.58 11.90 -8.76
C SER A 112 -2.89 12.38 -8.13
N ASP A 113 -4.03 12.04 -8.75
CA ASP A 113 -5.32 12.67 -8.49
C ASP A 113 -6.38 11.65 -8.01
N ALA A 114 -6.00 10.38 -7.84
CA ALA A 114 -6.87 9.34 -7.30
C ALA A 114 -6.59 9.08 -5.82
N ASP A 115 -7.62 8.60 -5.13
CA ASP A 115 -7.50 8.07 -3.79
C ASP A 115 -6.40 6.99 -3.72
N PRO A 116 -5.62 6.92 -2.63
CA PRO A 116 -4.65 5.86 -2.43
C PRO A 116 -5.31 4.49 -2.59
N PHE A 117 -4.61 3.58 -3.27
CA PHE A 117 -5.08 2.20 -3.33
C PHE A 117 -4.92 1.47 -1.99
N ASP A 118 -3.99 1.94 -1.16
CA ASP A 118 -3.87 1.53 0.25
C ASP A 118 -3.38 2.69 1.13
N ILE A 119 -3.73 2.63 2.42
CA ILE A 119 -3.29 3.53 3.48
C ILE A 119 -2.85 2.68 4.68
N VAL A 120 -1.60 2.83 5.10
CA VAL A 120 -1.01 2.04 6.19
C VAL A 120 -0.55 2.96 7.34
N PRO A 121 -1.05 2.78 8.58
CA PRO A 121 -2.14 1.88 8.94
C PRO A 121 -3.49 2.40 8.42
N ASP A 122 -4.48 1.53 8.29
CA ASP A 122 -5.87 1.91 8.01
C ASP A 122 -6.58 2.42 9.27
N CYS A 123 -6.15 1.95 10.45
CA CYS A 123 -6.58 2.43 11.75
C CYS A 123 -5.42 2.42 12.77
N SER A 124 -5.32 3.46 13.59
CA SER A 124 -4.25 3.60 14.58
C SER A 124 -4.68 3.32 16.03
N CYS A 125 -5.93 2.92 16.24
CA CYS A 125 -6.43 2.63 17.59
C CYS A 125 -5.81 1.35 18.16
N ASP A 126 -5.76 1.24 19.48
CA ASP A 126 -5.18 0.07 20.16
C ASP A 126 -5.93 -1.22 19.81
N ALA A 127 -7.23 -1.15 19.51
CA ALA A 127 -8.04 -2.32 19.13
C ALA A 127 -7.62 -2.92 17.77
N CYS A 128 -7.12 -2.08 16.86
CA CYS A 128 -6.70 -2.47 15.51
C CYS A 128 -5.20 -2.79 15.43
N ASP A 129 -4.46 -2.72 16.55
CA ASP A 129 -3.03 -3.02 16.57
C ASP A 129 -2.78 -4.53 16.48
N HIS A 130 -2.17 -4.96 15.37
CA HIS A 130 -1.79 -6.35 15.13
C HIS A 130 -0.28 -6.60 15.29
N GLY A 131 0.46 -5.64 15.84
CA GLY A 131 1.92 -5.72 15.99
C GLY A 131 2.68 -5.07 14.84
N SER A 132 3.97 -4.78 15.05
CA SER A 132 4.82 -4.17 14.03
C SER A 132 4.99 -5.04 12.80
N ASP A 133 5.08 -6.35 12.98
CA ASP A 133 5.39 -7.29 11.89
C ASP A 133 4.24 -7.35 10.88
N ASP A 134 3.00 -7.32 11.37
CA ASP A 134 1.82 -7.30 10.51
C ASP A 134 1.71 -5.98 9.74
N LEU A 135 1.92 -4.86 10.45
CA LEU A 135 1.92 -3.51 9.89
C LEU A 135 2.96 -3.35 8.77
N LEU A 136 4.20 -3.79 9.01
CA LEU A 136 5.26 -3.75 8.02
C LEU A 136 5.02 -4.70 6.86
N ARG A 137 4.43 -5.88 7.13
CA ARG A 137 4.07 -6.86 6.11
C ARG A 137 3.05 -6.29 5.12
N VAL A 138 2.06 -5.52 5.57
CA VAL A 138 1.09 -4.86 4.67
C VAL A 138 1.81 -3.91 3.72
N LEU A 139 2.54 -2.93 4.27
CA LEU A 139 3.32 -1.97 3.47
C LEU A 139 4.27 -2.66 2.48
N ASP A 140 4.94 -3.73 2.93
CA ASP A 140 5.88 -4.50 2.13
C ASP A 140 5.21 -5.25 0.99
N VAL A 141 3.98 -5.76 1.17
CA VAL A 141 3.21 -6.42 0.11
C VAL A 141 2.83 -5.43 -0.98
N ASP A 142 2.41 -4.23 -0.62
CA ASP A 142 1.99 -3.20 -1.57
C ASP A 142 3.17 -2.68 -2.40
N LEU A 143 4.26 -2.33 -1.72
CA LEU A 143 5.47 -1.85 -2.39
C LEU A 143 6.08 -2.96 -3.27
N THR A 144 6.04 -4.21 -2.81
CA THR A 144 6.45 -5.37 -3.64
C THR A 144 5.59 -5.47 -4.89
N ALA A 145 4.27 -5.35 -4.77
CA ALA A 145 3.36 -5.49 -5.90
C ALA A 145 3.60 -4.45 -7.01
N VAL A 146 4.01 -3.24 -6.62
CA VAL A 146 4.41 -2.21 -7.59
C VAL A 146 5.72 -2.60 -8.27
N VAL A 147 6.74 -2.95 -7.48
CA VAL A 147 8.10 -3.21 -7.97
C VAL A 147 8.17 -4.47 -8.83
N ASP A 148 7.42 -5.52 -8.49
CA ASP A 148 7.38 -6.77 -9.25
C ASP A 148 6.32 -6.78 -10.37
N GLY A 149 5.56 -5.69 -10.52
CA GLY A 149 4.55 -5.54 -11.57
C GLY A 149 3.28 -6.39 -11.37
N SER A 150 3.07 -6.96 -10.19
CA SER A 150 1.85 -7.72 -9.87
C SER A 150 0.67 -6.83 -9.47
N LEU A 151 0.88 -5.54 -9.21
CA LEU A 151 -0.18 -4.60 -8.84
C LEU A 151 -1.18 -4.41 -10.00
N VAL A 152 -2.44 -4.65 -9.69
CA VAL A 152 -3.59 -4.31 -10.54
C VAL A 152 -4.54 -3.45 -9.73
N VAL A 153 -4.93 -2.30 -10.28
CA VAL A 153 -5.94 -1.41 -9.68
C VAL A 153 -7.08 -1.24 -10.68
N VAL A 154 -8.30 -1.56 -10.25
CA VAL A 154 -9.51 -1.35 -11.02
C VAL A 154 -10.42 -0.40 -10.27
N THR A 155 -10.82 0.67 -10.95
CA THR A 155 -11.75 1.66 -10.43
C THR A 155 -12.95 1.76 -11.35
N GLU A 156 -14.15 1.62 -10.80
CA GLU A 156 -15.36 1.91 -11.55
C GLU A 156 -15.58 3.42 -11.66
N PRO A 157 -16.07 3.96 -12.79
CA PRO A 157 -16.45 5.36 -12.88
C PRO A 157 -17.42 5.74 -11.77
N ALA A 158 -17.19 6.90 -11.18
CA ALA A 158 -18.13 7.47 -10.23
C ALA A 158 -19.47 7.78 -10.90
N VAL A 159 -20.56 7.40 -10.25
CA VAL A 159 -21.93 7.86 -10.58
C VAL A 159 -22.52 8.38 -9.28
N ASP A 160 -22.69 9.70 -9.16
CA ASP A 160 -23.14 10.43 -7.96
C ASP A 160 -22.33 10.12 -6.67
N ASP A 161 -21.47 11.07 -6.25
CA ASP A 161 -20.69 11.09 -5.00
C ASP A 161 -19.55 10.05 -4.78
N GLY A 162 -19.17 9.22 -5.75
CA GLY A 162 -17.92 8.45 -5.67
C GLY A 162 -17.85 7.21 -6.58
N PRO A 163 -16.68 6.56 -6.71
CA PRO A 163 -16.56 5.28 -7.41
C PRO A 163 -17.37 4.21 -6.68
N ARG A 164 -18.14 3.43 -7.45
CA ARG A 164 -18.97 2.35 -6.88
C ARG A 164 -18.14 1.20 -6.32
N PHE A 165 -16.97 0.92 -6.89
CA PHE A 165 -16.01 0.00 -6.27
C PHE A 165 -14.57 0.33 -6.63
N HIS A 166 -13.69 -0.19 -5.79
CA HIS A 166 -12.25 -0.20 -5.94
C HIS A 166 -11.73 -1.61 -5.70
N LEU A 167 -11.07 -2.20 -6.70
CA LEU A 167 -10.47 -3.54 -6.64
C LEU A 167 -8.96 -3.42 -6.79
N VAL A 168 -8.24 -3.89 -5.78
CA VAL A 168 -6.77 -3.88 -5.74
C VAL A 168 -6.29 -5.31 -5.67
N GLY A 169 -5.49 -5.74 -6.65
CA GLY A 169 -4.82 -7.03 -6.66
C GLY A 169 -3.32 -6.86 -6.45
N THR A 170 -2.78 -7.53 -5.43
CA THR A 170 -1.33 -7.64 -5.18
C THR A 170 -0.88 -9.07 -5.46
N GLY A 171 0.43 -9.34 -5.46
CA GLY A 171 0.95 -10.70 -5.63
C GLY A 171 0.51 -11.71 -4.55
N ARG A 172 -0.20 -11.26 -3.49
CA ARG A 172 -0.65 -12.12 -2.37
C ARG A 172 -2.17 -12.26 -2.24
N GLY A 173 -2.96 -11.50 -2.99
CA GLY A 173 -4.41 -11.55 -2.93
C GLY A 173 -5.05 -10.32 -3.55
N CYS A 174 -6.34 -10.13 -3.33
CA CYS A 174 -7.02 -8.91 -3.71
C CYS A 174 -7.98 -8.41 -2.62
N ALA A 175 -8.21 -7.10 -2.62
CA ALA A 175 -9.18 -6.43 -1.79
C ALA A 175 -10.20 -5.72 -2.68
N LEU A 176 -11.49 -5.90 -2.37
CA LEU A 176 -12.60 -5.24 -3.06
C LEU A 176 -13.35 -4.37 -2.06
N THR A 177 -13.39 -3.07 -2.32
CA THR A 177 -14.09 -2.07 -1.51
C THR A 177 -15.22 -1.47 -2.32
N TRP A 178 -16.41 -1.36 -1.72
CA TRP A 178 -17.59 -0.74 -2.35
C TRP A 178 -17.79 0.69 -1.85
N GLY A 179 -18.19 1.59 -2.75
CA GLY A 179 -18.65 2.92 -2.42
C GLY A 179 -20.14 2.89 -2.03
N GLY A 180 -20.43 3.28 -0.79
CA GLY A 180 -21.80 3.34 -0.25
C GLY A 180 -22.39 1.99 0.17
N ASP A 181 -23.68 1.98 0.52
CA ASP A 181 -24.39 0.80 1.05
C ASP A 181 -24.76 -0.25 -0.02
N GLY A 182 -24.39 -0.02 -1.28
CA GLY A 182 -24.72 -0.89 -2.41
C GLY A 182 -23.61 -1.91 -2.70
N VAL A 183 -23.89 -3.19 -2.52
CA VAL A 183 -23.01 -4.28 -2.99
C VAL A 183 -23.32 -4.56 -4.47
N GLY A 184 -22.33 -4.40 -5.35
CA GLY A 184 -22.49 -4.71 -6.78
C GLY A 184 -22.16 -6.16 -7.15
N SER A 185 -22.05 -6.42 -8.46
CA SER A 185 -22.09 -7.75 -9.08
C SER A 185 -20.72 -8.42 -9.32
N LEU A 186 -19.62 -7.89 -8.79
CA LEU A 186 -18.29 -8.51 -8.95
C LEU A 186 -18.19 -9.73 -8.04
N SER A 187 -18.58 -10.90 -8.57
CA SER A 187 -18.66 -12.14 -7.79
C SER A 187 -17.31 -12.85 -7.61
N GLU A 188 -16.34 -12.59 -8.47
CA GLU A 188 -15.03 -13.28 -8.49
C GLU A 188 -13.88 -12.27 -8.71
N PRO A 189 -13.51 -11.46 -7.70
CA PRO A 189 -12.48 -10.44 -7.84
C PRO A 189 -11.11 -11.04 -8.19
N GLU A 190 -10.77 -12.22 -7.67
CA GLU A 190 -9.51 -12.91 -8.00
C GLU A 190 -9.45 -13.27 -9.49
N ALA A 191 -10.55 -13.77 -10.06
CA ALA A 191 -10.61 -14.14 -11.48
C ALA A 191 -10.43 -12.91 -12.40
N VAL A 192 -10.97 -11.76 -11.97
CA VAL A 192 -10.78 -10.47 -12.68
C VAL A 192 -9.31 -10.06 -12.66
N ILE A 193 -8.65 -10.15 -11.50
CA ILE A 193 -7.21 -9.84 -11.39
C ILE A 193 -6.37 -10.77 -12.26
N ASP A 194 -6.66 -12.08 -12.24
CA ASP A 194 -5.94 -13.07 -13.02
C ASP A 194 -6.12 -12.88 -14.53
N ALA A 195 -7.33 -12.52 -14.97
CA ALA A 195 -7.61 -12.17 -16.36
C ALA A 195 -6.79 -10.95 -16.80
N ILE A 196 -6.77 -9.87 -16.00
CA ILE A 196 -5.97 -8.67 -16.30
C ILE A 196 -4.48 -9.02 -16.42
N ARG A 197 -3.94 -9.78 -15.46
CA ARG A 197 -2.52 -10.19 -15.46
C ARG A 197 -2.15 -11.07 -16.64
N SER A 198 -3.08 -11.90 -17.09
CA SER A 198 -2.88 -12.82 -18.23
C SER A 198 -3.13 -12.17 -19.58
N GLY A 199 -3.73 -10.98 -19.60
CA GLY A 199 -4.16 -10.29 -20.83
C GLY A 199 -5.47 -10.82 -21.41
N ASP A 200 -6.23 -11.60 -20.64
CA ASP A 200 -7.58 -12.06 -20.98
C ASP A 200 -8.61 -10.96 -20.68
N ASP A 201 -9.83 -11.11 -21.22
CA ASP A 201 -10.93 -10.18 -20.97
C ASP A 201 -11.46 -10.36 -19.53
N PRO A 202 -11.33 -9.35 -18.64
CA PRO A 202 -11.78 -9.47 -17.26
C PRO A 202 -13.29 -9.31 -17.08
N LEU A 203 -14.05 -9.11 -18.16
CA LEU A 203 -15.52 -8.96 -18.14
C LEU A 203 -15.98 -7.83 -17.21
N LEU A 204 -15.19 -6.76 -17.12
CA LEU A 204 -15.49 -5.61 -16.30
C LEU A 204 -16.70 -4.80 -16.84
N PRO A 205 -17.49 -4.17 -15.96
CA PRO A 205 -18.49 -3.20 -16.39
C PRO A 205 -17.90 -2.10 -17.28
N SER A 206 -18.67 -1.65 -18.26
CA SER A 206 -18.25 -0.58 -19.17
C SER A 206 -17.83 0.68 -18.42
N GLY A 207 -16.67 1.21 -18.78
CA GLY A 207 -16.12 2.44 -18.21
C GLY A 207 -15.10 2.23 -17.09
N CYS A 208 -14.92 1.01 -16.57
CA CYS A 208 -13.87 0.73 -15.59
C CYS A 208 -12.49 1.18 -16.10
N THR A 209 -11.74 1.84 -15.22
CA THR A 209 -10.32 2.13 -15.44
C THR A 209 -9.51 0.99 -14.84
N VAL A 210 -8.59 0.45 -15.64
CA VAL A 210 -7.65 -0.59 -15.20
C VAL A 210 -6.24 -0.03 -15.28
N LEU A 211 -5.51 -0.12 -14.17
CA LEU A 211 -4.10 0.24 -14.07
C LEU A 211 -3.32 -1.03 -13.72
N HIS A 212 -2.49 -1.47 -14.67
CA HIS A 212 -1.56 -2.59 -14.51
C HIS A 212 -0.30 -2.22 -15.28
N GLY A 213 0.86 -2.31 -14.64
CA GLY A 213 2.14 -1.97 -15.25
C GLY A 213 3.15 -3.09 -15.13
N LYS A 214 4.23 -2.95 -15.91
CA LYS A 214 5.37 -3.87 -15.89
C LYS A 214 6.20 -3.73 -14.60
N PRO A 215 6.98 -4.77 -14.26
CA PRO A 215 7.93 -4.72 -13.15
C PRO A 215 8.95 -3.59 -13.32
N TRP A 216 9.47 -3.08 -12.19
CA TRP A 216 10.55 -2.11 -12.11
C TRP A 216 11.95 -2.76 -12.16
N LEU A 217 12.02 -4.10 -12.21
CA LEU A 217 13.24 -4.92 -12.17
C LEU A 217 13.54 -5.62 -13.49
#